data_AF-A0A7S2BSD4-F1
#
_entry.id   AF-A0A7S2BSD4-F1
#
_cell.length_a   1.000
_cell.length_b   1.000
_cell.length_c   1.000
_cell.angle_alpha   90.00
_cell.angle_beta   90.00
_cell.angle_gamma   90.00
#
_symmetry.space_group_name_H-M   'P 1'
#
loop_
_entity.id
_entity.type
_entity.pdbx_description
1 polymer ?
#
loop_
_entity_poly.entity_id
_entity_poly.type
_entity_poly.pdbx_seq_one_letter_code
_entity_poly.pdbx_strand_id
1 'polypeptide(L)'
;GSVHVEVRLAVPVDQLYQLFLDQHPEERAHIDRVLTDRYGPDAPLSTAAAAANPAALSAEVMHASEDPVQRLHNEIEVLVYNAQGLPPRDRTDGQAPSTYVHYQLLNFQDTFTPAISDTFDPVYEHKERFPFPTNPAMLGLLTEGMRDGGDGPCLELTVLDDIEDEDGDPHIGTARVPLAPLCEGDEIHARLSLISSSDAMVGTLRVVVRWRHPFATEADAGPDALSARDVSTLLNRFSPVQDGQVHWKAFLGWVQPTLMVKTALERIRQFVERSRITKGLNADEIFSGINDHFTAQDLVSTSAQWQLGVTADEWTAVFNHLDVDGFGSVARSELIKYVGSKRFYEAQLEAKVVAHVQGLRPGTVQALFEAEDTQGSRRVTREQFKLVLKQIGFKLFEEPDRPALLQVPDRRYDGAPASSPLGADSPLDLRRETEVLDPEYEQAMRARKDSE
;
A
#
# COMPACT_ATOMS: atom_id res chain seq x y z
N GLY A 1 13.63 -50.40 36.30
CA GLY A 1 12.70 -49.33 35.92
C GLY A 1 12.90 -49.05 34.45
N SER A 2 11.81 -48.95 33.69
CA SER A 2 11.85 -48.66 32.25
C SER A 2 11.21 -47.30 32.00
N VAL A 3 11.88 -46.46 31.22
CA VAL A 3 11.36 -45.17 30.76
C VAL A 3 10.64 -45.41 29.43
N HIS A 4 9.39 -44.98 29.35
CA HIS A 4 8.62 -44.96 28.12
C HIS A 4 8.76 -43.57 27.51
N VAL A 5 9.35 -43.48 26.32
CA VAL A 5 9.52 -42.22 25.59
C VAL A 5 8.63 -42.28 24.36
N GLU A 6 7.60 -41.45 24.33
CA GLU A 6 6.77 -41.23 23.15
C GLU A 6 7.32 -40.00 22.43
N VAL A 7 8.02 -40.21 21.30
CA VAL A 7 8.52 -39.12 20.46
C VAL A 7 7.47 -38.85 19.40
N ARG A 8 6.78 -37.71 19.50
CA ARG A 8 5.88 -37.20 18.47
C ARG A 8 6.67 -36.27 17.54
N LEU A 9 6.99 -36.78 16.36
CA LEU A 9 7.61 -35.99 15.29
C LEU A 9 6.51 -35.43 14.38
N ALA A 10 6.44 -34.10 14.28
CA ALA A 10 5.69 -33.43 13.23
C ALA A 10 6.53 -33.47 11.95
N VAL A 11 6.48 -34.60 11.24
CA VAL A 11 7.07 -34.70 9.90
C VAL A 11 6.02 -34.20 8.91
N PRO A 12 6.36 -33.22 8.06
CA PRO A 12 5.41 -32.70 7.09
C PRO A 12 5.04 -33.79 6.07
N VAL A 13 3.77 -33.78 5.65
CA VAL A 13 3.11 -34.89 4.94
C VAL A 13 3.79 -35.23 3.60
N ASP A 14 4.46 -34.26 2.99
CA ASP A 14 5.29 -34.40 1.80
C ASP A 14 6.45 -35.39 1.99
N GLN A 15 7.14 -35.37 3.12
CA GLN A 15 8.26 -36.26 3.38
C GLN A 15 7.78 -37.70 3.59
N LEU A 16 6.58 -37.87 4.17
CA LEU A 16 5.94 -39.17 4.30
C LEU A 16 5.50 -39.73 2.94
N TYR A 17 5.00 -38.86 2.06
CA TYR A 17 4.58 -39.24 0.71
C TYR A 17 5.77 -39.62 -0.19
N GLN A 18 6.87 -38.86 -0.13
CA GLN A 18 8.11 -39.20 -0.84
C GLN A 18 8.71 -40.52 -0.34
N LEU A 19 8.75 -40.73 0.99
CA LEU A 19 9.17 -42.01 1.57
C LEU A 19 8.31 -43.19 1.12
N PHE A 20 7.00 -42.98 0.95
CA PHE A 20 6.07 -44.00 0.46
C PHE A 20 6.33 -44.34 -1.02
N LEU A 21 6.50 -43.33 -1.87
CA LEU A 21 6.78 -43.53 -3.30
C LEU A 21 8.17 -44.16 -3.56
N ASP A 22 9.15 -43.88 -2.71
CA ASP A 22 10.47 -44.52 -2.77
C ASP A 22 10.43 -45.99 -2.33
N GLN A 23 9.48 -46.36 -1.47
CA GLN A 23 9.28 -47.75 -1.03
C GLN A 23 8.39 -48.56 -1.98
N HIS A 24 7.56 -47.90 -2.80
CA HIS A 24 6.60 -48.53 -3.70
C HIS A 24 6.78 -48.06 -5.17
N PRO A 25 7.84 -48.52 -5.85
CA PRO A 25 8.16 -48.11 -7.22
C PRO A 25 7.09 -48.52 -8.24
N GLU A 26 6.29 -49.55 -7.96
CA GLU A 26 5.14 -49.92 -8.80
C GLU A 26 4.03 -48.86 -8.84
N GLU A 27 3.76 -48.17 -7.73
CA GLU A 27 2.73 -47.13 -7.68
C GLU A 27 3.18 -45.86 -8.40
N ARG A 28 4.46 -45.51 -8.26
CA ARG A 28 5.10 -44.42 -9.01
C ARG A 28 4.96 -44.63 -10.53
N ALA A 29 5.28 -45.84 -11.00
CA ALA A 29 5.16 -46.18 -12.41
C ALA A 29 3.70 -46.19 -12.92
N HIS A 30 2.74 -46.51 -12.05
CA HIS A 30 1.32 -46.44 -12.40
C HIS A 30 0.83 -45.00 -12.55
N ILE A 31 1.21 -44.12 -11.62
CA ILE A 31 0.90 -42.69 -11.63
C ILE A 31 1.48 -42.04 -12.90
N ASP A 32 2.77 -42.25 -13.19
CA ASP A 32 3.45 -41.72 -14.38
C ASP A 32 2.76 -42.15 -15.69
N ARG A 33 2.29 -43.40 -15.74
CA ARG A 33 1.62 -43.95 -16.93
C ARG A 33 0.23 -43.34 -17.14
N VAL A 34 -0.53 -43.09 -16.07
CA VAL A 34 -1.86 -42.44 -16.15
C VAL A 34 -1.74 -40.97 -16.57
N LEU A 35 -0.65 -40.31 -16.21
CA LEU A 35 -0.40 -38.90 -16.54
C LEU A 35 0.02 -38.70 -17.99
N THR A 36 0.90 -39.59 -18.47
CA THR A 36 1.35 -39.60 -19.87
C THR A 36 0.18 -39.82 -20.83
N ASP A 37 -0.79 -40.65 -20.43
CA ASP A 37 -1.98 -40.96 -21.24
C ASP A 37 -3.01 -39.81 -21.29
N ARG A 38 -3.06 -38.94 -20.26
CA ARG A 38 -4.01 -37.81 -20.20
C ARG A 38 -3.48 -36.49 -20.75
N TYR A 39 -2.18 -36.23 -20.67
CA TYR A 39 -1.61 -34.91 -20.99
C TYR A 39 -0.51 -34.95 -22.06
N GLY A 40 -0.20 -36.14 -22.60
CA GLY A 40 0.83 -36.33 -23.61
C GLY A 40 2.25 -36.35 -23.05
N PRO A 41 3.26 -36.71 -23.88
CA PRO A 41 4.61 -37.02 -23.43
C PRO A 41 5.45 -35.82 -22.95
N ASP A 42 4.98 -34.58 -23.17
CA ASP A 42 5.68 -33.34 -22.80
C ASP A 42 4.99 -32.57 -21.65
N ALA A 43 4.06 -33.21 -20.94
CA ALA A 43 3.44 -32.60 -19.76
C ALA A 43 4.41 -32.62 -18.56
N PRO A 44 4.71 -31.46 -17.93
CA PRO A 44 5.58 -31.43 -16.76
C PRO A 44 4.91 -32.18 -15.59
N LEU A 45 5.70 -33.03 -14.92
CA LEU A 45 5.35 -33.81 -13.71
C LEU A 45 4.67 -32.97 -12.60
N SER A 46 4.79 -31.64 -12.65
CA SER A 46 4.10 -30.69 -11.76
C SER A 46 2.57 -30.73 -11.88
N THR A 47 2.01 -31.00 -13.08
CA THR A 47 0.55 -31.05 -13.29
C THR A 47 -0.10 -32.31 -12.73
N ALA A 48 0.71 -33.33 -12.46
CA ALA A 48 0.28 -34.61 -11.93
C ALA A 48 0.02 -34.62 -10.43
N ALA A 49 0.94 -34.02 -9.66
CA ALA A 49 0.83 -33.94 -8.21
C ALA A 49 -0.37 -33.08 -7.78
N ALA A 50 -0.71 -32.07 -8.58
CA ALA A 50 -1.84 -31.18 -8.34
C ALA A 50 -3.22 -31.85 -8.47
N ALA A 51 -3.34 -32.94 -9.24
CA ALA A 51 -4.62 -33.60 -9.49
C ALA A 51 -4.95 -34.73 -8.48
N ALA A 52 -3.98 -35.21 -7.71
CA ALA A 52 -4.16 -36.37 -6.83
C ALA A 52 -4.29 -36.04 -5.33
N ASN A 53 -3.85 -34.86 -4.86
CA ASN A 53 -4.07 -34.48 -3.47
C ASN A 53 -3.97 -32.95 -3.24
N PRO A 54 -5.05 -32.26 -2.83
CA PRO A 54 -5.04 -30.80 -2.63
C PRO A 54 -4.21 -30.32 -1.43
N ALA A 55 -3.58 -31.23 -0.67
CA ALA A 55 -2.77 -30.92 0.52
C ALA A 55 -1.24 -31.11 0.32
N ALA A 56 -0.79 -31.57 -0.85
CA ALA A 56 0.64 -31.80 -1.12
C ALA A 56 1.36 -30.59 -1.75
N LEU A 57 0.69 -29.44 -1.83
CA LEU A 57 1.19 -28.17 -2.41
C LEU A 57 2.25 -27.46 -1.53
N SER A 58 2.56 -27.97 -0.34
CA SER A 58 3.16 -27.14 0.71
C SER A 58 4.68 -27.25 0.89
N ALA A 59 5.41 -28.13 0.18
CA ALA A 59 6.77 -28.43 0.64
C ALA A 59 7.89 -28.58 -0.41
N GLU A 60 7.62 -28.72 -1.70
CA GLU A 60 8.70 -28.90 -2.70
C GLU A 60 9.28 -27.61 -3.32
N VAL A 61 8.89 -26.41 -2.86
CA VAL A 61 9.36 -25.13 -3.45
C VAL A 61 10.16 -24.28 -2.45
N MET A 62 11.18 -24.88 -1.81
CA MET A 62 12.04 -24.17 -0.84
C MET A 62 13.52 -24.03 -1.23
N HIS A 63 13.95 -24.41 -2.45
CA HIS A 63 15.32 -24.17 -2.89
C HIS A 63 15.40 -23.53 -4.30
N ALA A 64 15.57 -22.20 -4.30
CA ALA A 64 16.22 -21.36 -5.32
C ALA A 64 15.80 -21.47 -6.80
N SER A 65 14.71 -20.79 -7.20
CA SER A 65 14.57 -20.00 -8.46
C SER A 65 13.11 -19.56 -8.74
N GLU A 66 12.92 -18.30 -9.11
CA GLU A 66 11.92 -17.69 -10.05
C GLU A 66 10.51 -18.29 -10.31
N ASP A 67 9.81 -18.95 -9.36
CA ASP A 67 8.46 -19.49 -9.62
C ASP A 67 7.26 -18.58 -9.25
N PRO A 68 6.20 -18.49 -10.08
CA PRO A 68 5.00 -17.66 -9.87
C PRO A 68 4.17 -18.03 -8.63
N VAL A 69 4.35 -19.21 -8.05
CA VAL A 69 3.64 -19.67 -6.84
C VAL A 69 4.16 -18.96 -5.58
N GLN A 70 5.43 -18.54 -5.54
CA GLN A 70 5.94 -17.69 -4.46
C GLN A 70 5.35 -16.26 -4.50
N ARG A 71 4.84 -15.79 -5.65
CA ARG A 71 4.12 -14.50 -5.71
C ARG A 71 2.81 -14.52 -4.93
N LEU A 72 2.25 -15.71 -4.69
CA LEU A 72 0.94 -15.91 -4.07
C LEU A 72 1.01 -16.09 -2.56
N HIS A 73 2.19 -16.22 -1.97
CA HIS A 73 2.41 -16.34 -0.54
C HIS A 73 3.27 -15.17 -0.08
N ASN A 74 2.63 -14.07 0.30
CA ASN A 74 3.31 -12.95 0.93
C ASN A 74 3.08 -13.02 2.45
N GLU A 75 3.68 -12.09 3.20
CA GLU A 75 3.48 -11.99 4.64
C GLU A 75 2.96 -10.60 4.98
N ILE A 76 1.94 -10.55 5.84
CA ILE A 76 1.51 -9.31 6.49
C ILE A 76 2.36 -9.16 7.75
N GLU A 77 3.06 -8.02 7.86
CA GLU A 77 3.81 -7.62 9.04
C GLU A 77 2.97 -6.62 9.85
N VAL A 78 2.73 -6.95 11.12
CA VAL A 78 2.09 -6.07 12.11
C VAL A 78 3.18 -5.57 13.06
N LEU A 79 3.37 -4.25 13.12
CA LEU A 79 4.24 -3.57 14.07
C LEU A 79 3.39 -2.80 15.08
N VAL A 80 3.42 -3.24 16.33
CA VAL A 80 2.87 -2.48 17.46
C VAL A 80 4.01 -1.62 18.02
N TYR A 81 3.96 -0.31 17.76
CA TYR A 81 5.09 0.56 18.06
C TYR A 81 5.06 1.04 19.52
N ASN A 82 4.05 1.83 19.88
CA ASN A 82 3.92 2.36 21.25
C ASN A 82 2.46 2.67 21.59
N ALA A 83 2.17 2.75 22.89
CA ALA A 83 0.99 3.42 23.41
C ALA A 83 1.39 4.72 24.12
N GLN A 84 0.46 5.67 24.23
CA GLN A 84 0.70 6.96 24.85
C GLN A 84 -0.48 7.42 25.70
N GLY A 85 -0.15 8.08 26.81
CA GLY A 85 -1.10 8.71 27.72
C GLY A 85 -2.06 7.73 28.38
N LEU A 86 -1.58 6.54 28.72
CA LEU A 86 -2.38 5.52 29.42
C LEU A 86 -2.81 6.01 30.81
N PRO A 87 -3.96 5.55 31.33
CA PRO A 87 -4.44 5.97 32.64
C PRO A 87 -3.60 5.31 33.75
N PRO A 88 -3.52 5.95 34.94
CA PRO A 88 -2.99 5.28 36.11
C PRO A 88 -3.89 4.12 36.52
N ARG A 89 -3.29 3.16 37.23
CA ARG A 89 -4.03 2.06 37.84
C ARG A 89 -5.06 2.60 38.83
N ASP A 90 -6.34 2.32 38.59
CA ASP A 90 -7.48 2.81 39.38
C ASP A 90 -7.37 2.52 40.89
N ARG A 91 -6.59 1.51 41.29
CA ARG A 91 -6.49 1.03 42.68
C ARG A 91 -5.19 1.43 43.40
N THR A 92 -4.19 1.97 42.71
CA THR A 92 -2.87 2.28 43.30
C THR A 92 -2.50 3.72 43.00
N ASP A 93 -2.42 4.56 44.05
CA ASP A 93 -2.01 5.98 44.13
C ASP A 93 -1.30 6.59 42.89
N GLY A 94 -2.00 6.68 41.75
CA GLY A 94 -1.44 7.22 40.51
C GLY A 94 -0.26 6.41 39.92
N GLN A 95 -0.10 5.13 40.28
CA GLN A 95 0.98 4.30 39.72
C GLN A 95 0.74 4.02 38.25
N ALA A 96 1.81 4.07 37.46
CA ALA A 96 1.77 3.76 36.04
C ALA A 96 1.51 2.26 35.81
N PRO A 97 0.77 1.89 34.75
CA PRO A 97 0.48 0.49 34.45
C PRO A 97 1.71 -0.22 33.87
N SER A 98 1.69 -1.56 33.92
CA SER A 98 2.67 -2.42 33.26
C SER A 98 1.97 -3.12 32.12
N THR A 99 2.25 -2.79 30.88
CA THR A 99 1.28 -3.09 29.81
C THR A 99 1.82 -3.98 28.72
N TYR A 100 0.94 -4.76 28.11
CA TYR A 100 1.18 -5.52 26.88
C TYR A 100 -0.04 -5.41 25.97
N VAL A 101 0.15 -5.74 24.69
CA VAL A 101 -0.92 -5.69 23.68
C VAL A 101 -1.21 -7.09 23.19
N HIS A 102 -2.49 -7.48 23.25
CA HIS A 102 -3.04 -8.67 22.62
C HIS A 102 -3.69 -8.31 21.29
N TYR A 103 -3.50 -9.14 20.27
CA TYR A 103 -4.21 -9.03 19.00
C TYR A 103 -4.25 -10.37 18.26
N GLN A 104 -5.26 -10.53 17.41
CA GLN A 104 -5.41 -11.69 16.53
C GLN A 104 -5.72 -11.20 15.11
N LEU A 105 -4.83 -11.49 14.16
CA LEU A 105 -5.10 -11.20 12.76
C LEU A 105 -6.02 -12.28 12.19
N LEU A 106 -7.28 -11.95 11.89
CA LEU A 106 -8.26 -12.89 11.33
C LEU A 106 -8.31 -14.20 12.15
N ASN A 107 -7.97 -15.33 11.54
CA ASN A 107 -7.96 -16.66 12.17
C ASN A 107 -6.54 -17.16 12.50
N PHE A 108 -5.53 -16.29 12.52
CA PHE A 108 -4.18 -16.64 12.99
C PHE A 108 -4.16 -16.83 14.51
N GLN A 109 -3.03 -17.30 15.05
CA GLN A 109 -2.88 -17.47 16.50
C GLN A 109 -2.88 -16.12 17.22
N ASP A 110 -3.37 -16.13 18.47
CA ASP A 110 -3.27 -14.98 19.36
C ASP A 110 -1.81 -14.55 19.54
N THR A 111 -1.58 -13.25 19.41
CA THR A 111 -0.26 -12.65 19.54
C THR A 111 -0.26 -11.69 20.72
N PHE A 112 0.82 -11.72 21.49
CA PHE A 112 1.03 -10.87 22.65
C PHE A 112 2.38 -10.17 22.54
N THR A 113 2.41 -8.85 22.77
CA THR A 113 3.69 -8.15 22.92
C THR A 113 4.32 -8.48 24.27
N PRO A 114 5.64 -8.32 24.43
CA PRO A 114 6.26 -8.29 25.74
C PRO A 114 5.64 -7.20 26.62
N ALA A 115 5.53 -7.46 27.92
CA ALA A 115 5.07 -6.48 28.89
C ALA A 115 6.14 -5.41 29.16
N ILE A 116 5.71 -4.15 29.23
CA ILE A 116 6.55 -3.00 29.55
C ILE A 116 6.07 -2.39 30.87
N SER A 117 6.92 -2.43 31.89
CA SER A 117 6.53 -2.08 33.26
C SER A 117 6.52 -0.58 33.56
N ASP A 118 5.63 -0.18 34.47
CA ASP A 118 5.60 1.11 35.17
C ASP A 118 5.74 2.36 34.27
N THR A 119 4.95 2.45 33.19
CA THR A 119 4.99 3.62 32.29
C THR A 119 3.62 3.94 31.69
N PHE A 120 3.35 5.24 31.50
CA PHE A 120 2.16 5.73 30.80
C PHE A 120 2.33 5.76 29.27
N ASP A 121 3.56 5.63 28.80
CA ASP A 121 3.95 5.72 27.39
C ASP A 121 4.84 4.53 26.98
N PRO A 122 4.35 3.27 27.05
CA PRO A 122 5.12 2.08 26.75
C PRO A 122 5.52 2.03 25.26
N VAL A 123 6.79 1.73 25.00
CA VAL A 123 7.33 1.47 23.65
C VAL A 123 7.55 -0.02 23.51
N TYR A 124 6.74 -0.66 22.67
CA TYR A 124 6.76 -2.11 22.47
C TYR A 124 7.71 -2.53 21.35
N GLU A 125 7.72 -1.77 20.24
CA GLU A 125 8.46 -2.10 19.00
C GLU A 125 8.30 -3.57 18.53
N HIS A 126 7.16 -4.18 18.85
CA HIS A 126 6.90 -5.59 18.60
C HIS A 126 6.50 -5.81 17.14
N LYS A 127 7.09 -6.83 16.49
CA LYS A 127 6.84 -7.17 15.09
C LYS A 127 6.46 -8.63 14.97
N GLU A 128 5.29 -8.88 14.41
CA GLU A 128 4.83 -10.23 14.07
C GLU A 128 4.51 -10.35 12.59
N ARG A 129 4.64 -11.56 12.03
CA ARG A 129 4.48 -11.81 10.59
C ARG A 129 3.52 -12.96 10.36
N PHE A 130 2.57 -12.74 9.47
CA PHE A 130 1.51 -13.69 9.16
C PHE A 130 1.56 -14.07 7.69
N PRO A 131 1.77 -15.35 7.35
CA PRO A 131 1.77 -15.80 5.97
C PRO A 131 0.36 -15.67 5.38
N PHE A 132 0.18 -14.80 4.39
CA PHE A 132 -1.12 -14.45 3.84
C PHE A 132 -1.15 -14.58 2.32
N PRO A 133 -2.01 -15.45 1.75
CA PRO A 133 -2.09 -15.59 0.32
C PRO A 133 -2.74 -14.39 -0.37
N THR A 134 -2.22 -13.99 -1.54
CA THR A 134 -2.72 -12.83 -2.31
C THR A 134 -3.72 -13.20 -3.41
N ASN A 135 -4.35 -14.37 -3.31
CA ASN A 135 -5.40 -14.77 -4.25
C ASN A 135 -6.70 -13.97 -4.02
N PRO A 136 -7.59 -13.85 -5.02
CA PRO A 136 -8.79 -13.02 -4.92
C PRO A 136 -9.73 -13.38 -3.76
N ALA A 137 -9.79 -14.65 -3.36
CA ALA A 137 -10.63 -15.09 -2.24
C ALA A 137 -10.08 -14.59 -0.90
N MET A 138 -8.78 -14.73 -0.66
CA MET A 138 -8.13 -14.27 0.56
C MET A 138 -8.11 -12.74 0.65
N LEU A 139 -7.88 -12.02 -0.45
CA LEU A 139 -8.02 -10.57 -0.48
C LEU A 139 -9.49 -10.13 -0.25
N GLY A 140 -10.44 -10.95 -0.69
CA GLY A 140 -11.85 -10.78 -0.36
C GLY A 140 -12.08 -10.67 1.16
N LEU A 141 -11.42 -11.50 1.97
CA LEU A 141 -11.58 -11.51 3.44
C LEU A 141 -11.14 -10.20 4.11
N LEU A 142 -10.25 -9.43 3.48
CA LEU A 142 -9.78 -8.13 3.99
C LEU A 142 -10.75 -6.99 3.61
N THR A 143 -11.77 -7.27 2.79
CA THR A 143 -12.81 -6.30 2.38
C THR A 143 -14.24 -6.78 2.62
N GLU A 144 -14.41 -8.01 3.10
CA GLU A 144 -15.69 -8.67 3.36
C GLU A 144 -16.48 -7.89 4.43
N GLY A 145 -17.75 -7.59 4.16
CA GLY A 145 -18.58 -6.75 5.05
C GLY A 145 -18.66 -5.27 4.69
N MET A 146 -17.71 -4.73 3.90
CA MET A 146 -17.84 -3.35 3.38
C MET A 146 -18.93 -3.21 2.29
N ARG A 147 -19.30 -4.30 1.62
CA ARG A 147 -20.26 -4.29 0.49
C ARG A 147 -21.69 -3.95 0.91
N ASP A 148 -22.05 -4.23 2.16
CA ASP A 148 -23.40 -4.03 2.71
C ASP A 148 -23.47 -2.80 3.64
N GLY A 149 -22.47 -1.91 3.59
CA GLY A 149 -22.41 -0.70 4.42
C GLY A 149 -22.01 -0.93 5.87
N GLY A 150 -21.47 -2.11 6.21
CA GLY A 150 -20.91 -2.41 7.53
C GLY A 150 -19.48 -1.91 7.69
N ASP A 151 -19.03 -1.83 8.94
CA ASP A 151 -17.61 -1.71 9.27
C ASP A 151 -16.92 -2.97 8.76
N GLY A 152 -16.04 -2.83 7.76
CA GLY A 152 -15.28 -3.95 7.20
C GLY A 152 -14.42 -4.68 8.24
N PRO A 153 -13.61 -5.65 7.81
CA PRO A 153 -12.80 -6.42 8.72
C PRO A 153 -11.70 -5.53 9.31
N CYS A 154 -11.57 -5.59 10.64
CA CYS A 154 -10.60 -4.81 11.40
C CYS A 154 -9.71 -5.75 12.22
N LEU A 155 -8.43 -5.41 12.32
CA LEU A 155 -7.55 -5.97 13.34
C LEU A 155 -7.85 -5.27 14.66
N GLU A 156 -8.30 -6.02 15.65
CA GLU A 156 -8.52 -5.54 17.00
C GLU A 156 -7.25 -5.71 17.83
N LEU A 157 -6.84 -4.64 18.52
CA LEU A 157 -5.71 -4.63 19.42
C LEU A 157 -6.18 -4.18 20.80
N THR A 158 -5.97 -5.02 21.82
CA THR A 158 -6.37 -4.75 23.20
C THR A 158 -5.13 -4.54 24.05
N VAL A 159 -5.04 -3.38 24.69
CA VAL A 159 -4.00 -3.07 25.67
C VAL A 159 -4.46 -3.56 27.02
N LEU A 160 -3.61 -4.38 27.64
CA LEU A 160 -3.86 -5.05 28.90
C LEU A 160 -2.79 -4.61 29.92
N ASP A 161 -3.19 -4.47 31.18
CA ASP A 161 -2.29 -4.32 32.32
C ASP A 161 -1.89 -5.73 32.82
N ASP A 162 -0.59 -5.90 33.05
CA ASP A 162 0.05 -7.04 33.68
C ASP A 162 -0.03 -6.83 35.20
N ILE A 163 -1.24 -7.02 35.71
CA ILE A 163 -1.54 -7.01 37.13
C ILE A 163 -1.50 -8.45 37.66
N GLU A 164 -0.79 -8.65 38.76
CA GLU A 164 -0.74 -9.95 39.46
C GLU A 164 -1.99 -10.20 40.32
N ASP A 165 -2.91 -9.23 40.41
CA ASP A 165 -4.10 -9.28 41.25
C ASP A 165 -5.27 -9.99 40.53
N GLU A 166 -5.72 -11.14 41.06
CA GLU A 166 -6.83 -11.95 40.51
C GLU A 166 -8.17 -11.21 40.37
N ASP A 167 -8.38 -10.10 41.10
CA ASP A 167 -9.63 -9.35 41.16
C ASP A 167 -9.64 -8.03 40.35
N GLY A 168 -8.57 -7.73 39.61
CA GLY A 168 -8.49 -6.54 38.75
C GLY A 168 -8.94 -6.85 37.32
N ASP A 169 -9.58 -5.89 36.66
CA ASP A 169 -9.79 -5.98 35.20
C ASP A 169 -8.47 -5.59 34.52
N PRO A 170 -7.77 -6.51 33.85
CA PRO A 170 -6.55 -6.17 33.13
C PRO A 170 -6.84 -5.32 31.89
N HIS A 171 -8.10 -5.16 31.47
CA HIS A 171 -8.44 -4.38 30.29
C HIS A 171 -8.25 -2.88 30.50
N ILE A 172 -7.34 -2.27 29.73
CA ILE A 172 -7.19 -0.81 29.67
C ILE A 172 -8.04 -0.25 28.53
N GLY A 173 -7.87 -0.75 27.31
CA GLY A 173 -8.64 -0.29 26.17
C GLY A 173 -8.35 -1.04 24.87
N THR A 174 -9.27 -0.94 23.93
CA THR A 174 -9.21 -1.58 22.62
C THR A 174 -9.13 -0.54 21.51
N ALA A 175 -8.39 -0.86 20.44
CA ALA A 175 -8.29 -0.10 19.21
C ALA A 175 -8.55 -1.03 18.00
N ARG A 176 -9.09 -0.47 16.90
CA ARG A 176 -9.43 -1.23 15.68
C ARG A 176 -8.73 -0.62 14.46
N VAL A 177 -8.02 -1.45 13.69
CA VAL A 177 -7.34 -1.07 12.44
C VAL A 177 -8.10 -1.64 11.25
N PRO A 178 -8.64 -0.82 10.33
CA PRO A 178 -9.29 -1.31 9.12
C PRO A 178 -8.27 -1.97 8.19
N LEU A 179 -8.55 -3.21 7.75
CA LEU A 179 -7.61 -3.99 6.94
C LEU A 179 -7.75 -3.79 5.43
N ALA A 180 -8.83 -3.14 4.99
CA ALA A 180 -9.16 -2.92 3.58
C ALA A 180 -8.02 -2.33 2.73
N PRO A 181 -7.20 -1.36 3.20
CA PRO A 181 -6.12 -0.81 2.39
C PRO A 181 -5.10 -1.86 1.91
N LEU A 182 -4.90 -2.94 2.67
CA LEU A 182 -3.95 -4.00 2.32
C LEU A 182 -4.32 -4.73 1.03
N CYS A 183 -5.61 -4.74 0.63
CA CYS A 183 -6.05 -5.34 -0.64
C CYS A 183 -5.47 -4.67 -1.87
N GLU A 184 -5.16 -3.38 -1.76
CA GLU A 184 -4.51 -2.63 -2.84
C GLU A 184 -2.98 -2.62 -2.70
N GLY A 185 -2.48 -3.35 -1.70
CA GLY A 185 -1.07 -3.38 -1.31
C GLY A 185 -0.66 -2.22 -0.38
N ASP A 186 -1.56 -1.29 -0.09
CA ASP A 186 -1.25 -0.09 0.68
C ASP A 186 -0.96 -0.44 2.14
N GLU A 187 0.11 0.15 2.66
CA GLU A 187 0.45 0.06 4.08
C GLU A 187 -0.42 0.98 4.93
N ILE A 188 -0.70 0.54 6.15
CA ILE A 188 -1.53 1.24 7.12
C ILE A 188 -0.64 1.74 8.24
N HIS A 189 -0.57 3.06 8.41
CA HIS A 189 0.06 3.70 9.57
C HIS A 189 -1.03 4.37 10.38
N ALA A 190 -1.41 3.74 11.49
CA ALA A 190 -2.55 4.15 12.27
C ALA A 190 -2.13 4.73 13.63
N ARG A 191 -2.68 5.91 13.94
CA ARG A 191 -2.72 6.47 15.29
C ARG A 191 -4.14 6.33 15.81
N LEU A 192 -4.36 5.32 16.64
CA LEU A 192 -5.69 4.89 17.07
C LEU A 192 -5.99 5.43 18.47
N SER A 193 -7.23 5.82 18.72
CA SER A 193 -7.70 6.05 20.09
C SER A 193 -7.97 4.72 20.76
N LEU A 194 -7.47 4.56 21.99
CA LEU A 194 -7.80 3.42 22.85
C LEU A 194 -9.11 3.72 23.57
N ILE A 195 -10.10 2.84 23.38
CA ILE A 195 -11.42 2.96 23.97
C ILE A 195 -11.55 1.91 25.08
N SER A 196 -11.84 2.35 26.30
CA SER A 196 -12.09 1.47 27.44
C SER A 196 -13.44 0.76 27.34
N SER A 197 -13.68 -0.21 28.22
CA SER A 197 -14.99 -0.85 28.41
C SER A 197 -16.13 0.12 28.75
N SER A 198 -15.79 1.33 29.23
CA SER A 198 -16.74 2.41 29.51
C SER A 198 -17.01 3.35 28.33
N ASP A 199 -16.49 3.03 27.13
CA ASP A 199 -16.52 3.86 25.92
C ASP A 199 -15.76 5.19 26.05
N ALA A 200 -14.96 5.36 27.10
CA ALA A 200 -14.08 6.51 27.28
C ALA A 200 -12.74 6.31 26.55
N MET A 201 -12.24 7.38 25.93
CA MET A 201 -10.89 7.41 25.36
C MET A 201 -9.85 7.47 26.49
N VAL A 202 -8.99 6.46 26.57
CA VAL A 202 -8.00 6.28 27.65
C VAL A 202 -6.55 6.41 27.19
N GLY A 203 -6.31 6.61 25.90
CA GLY A 203 -4.96 6.79 25.37
C GLY A 203 -4.92 6.71 23.85
N THR A 204 -3.72 6.61 23.30
CA THR A 204 -3.53 6.35 21.87
C THR A 204 -2.55 5.21 21.63
N LEU A 205 -2.80 4.40 20.60
CA LEU A 205 -1.94 3.31 20.16
C LEU A 205 -1.44 3.58 18.75
N ARG A 206 -0.15 3.32 18.50
CA ARG A 206 0.45 3.44 17.15
C ARG A 206 0.79 2.08 16.61
N VAL A 207 0.21 1.78 15.45
CA VAL A 207 0.32 0.49 14.78
C VAL A 207 0.65 0.71 13.31
N VAL A 208 1.51 -0.14 12.78
CA VAL A 208 1.77 -0.25 11.35
C VAL A 208 1.40 -1.64 10.88
N VAL A 209 0.62 -1.73 9.79
CA VAL A 209 0.29 -3.00 9.14
C VAL A 209 0.67 -2.88 7.67
N ARG A 210 1.51 -3.80 7.17
CA ARG A 210 2.04 -3.72 5.81
C ARG A 210 2.39 -5.08 5.25
N TRP A 211 2.56 -5.16 3.94
CA TRP A 211 3.17 -6.32 3.30
C TRP A 211 4.69 -6.33 3.51
N ARG A 212 5.27 -7.47 3.88
CA ARG A 212 6.71 -7.63 4.04
C ARG A 212 7.44 -7.53 2.70
N HIS A 213 6.90 -8.20 1.68
CA HIS A 213 7.40 -8.13 0.32
C HIS A 213 6.45 -7.33 -0.56
N PRO A 214 6.91 -6.81 -1.71
CA PRO A 214 6.02 -6.12 -2.63
C PRO A 214 4.79 -6.98 -2.93
N PHE A 215 3.62 -6.44 -2.62
CA PHE A 215 2.34 -7.05 -2.92
C PHE A 215 2.24 -7.39 -4.42
N ALA A 216 1.80 -8.60 -4.71
CA ALA A 216 1.63 -9.09 -6.06
C ALA A 216 0.42 -10.00 -6.12
N THR A 217 -0.33 -9.95 -7.21
CA THR A 217 -1.54 -10.75 -7.41
C THR A 217 -1.43 -11.69 -8.60
N GLU A 218 -2.33 -12.66 -8.71
CA GLU A 218 -2.44 -13.54 -9.90
C GLU A 218 -2.71 -12.74 -11.19
N ALA A 219 -3.38 -11.60 -11.07
CA ALA A 219 -3.72 -10.73 -12.20
C ALA A 219 -2.52 -9.88 -12.66
N ASP A 220 -1.40 -9.89 -11.95
CA ASP A 220 -0.23 -9.12 -12.32
C ASP A 220 0.36 -9.70 -13.61
N ALA A 221 0.39 -8.89 -14.67
CA ALA A 221 0.81 -9.28 -16.01
C ALA A 221 2.29 -9.70 -16.13
N GLY A 222 3.04 -9.74 -15.02
CA GLY A 222 4.46 -10.05 -14.95
C GLY A 222 5.36 -8.81 -15.08
N PRO A 223 6.69 -8.98 -15.02
CA PRO A 223 7.65 -7.87 -15.02
C PRO A 223 7.70 -7.09 -16.34
N ASP A 224 7.50 -7.76 -17.49
CA ASP A 224 7.69 -7.16 -18.82
C ASP A 224 6.39 -6.65 -19.46
N ALA A 225 5.32 -6.51 -18.68
CA ALA A 225 3.98 -6.26 -19.19
C ALA A 225 3.28 -5.13 -18.45
N LEU A 226 2.71 -4.16 -19.12
CA LEU A 226 1.95 -3.07 -18.48
C LEU A 226 0.46 -3.28 -18.69
N SER A 227 -0.31 -3.25 -17.61
CA SER A 227 -1.78 -3.26 -17.66
C SER A 227 -2.33 -1.94 -18.20
N ALA A 228 -3.61 -1.91 -18.57
CA ALA A 228 -4.28 -0.66 -18.97
C ALA A 228 -4.24 0.41 -17.87
N ARG A 229 -4.35 -0.02 -16.60
CA ARG A 229 -4.18 0.85 -15.42
C ARG A 229 -2.78 1.43 -15.36
N ASP A 230 -1.74 0.60 -15.50
CA ASP A 230 -0.34 1.04 -15.48
C ASP A 230 -0.06 2.11 -16.54
N VAL A 231 -0.52 1.87 -17.77
CA VAL A 231 -0.36 2.82 -18.88
C VAL A 231 -1.11 4.12 -18.59
N SER A 232 -2.34 4.06 -18.09
CA SER A 232 -3.13 5.24 -17.73
C SER A 232 -2.44 6.05 -16.61
N THR A 233 -1.91 5.38 -15.59
CA THR A 233 -1.15 6.03 -14.51
C THR A 233 0.10 6.72 -15.04
N LEU A 234 0.88 6.09 -15.92
CA LEU A 234 2.04 6.73 -16.57
C LEU A 234 1.62 7.95 -17.41
N LEU A 235 0.60 7.79 -18.25
CA LEU A 235 0.12 8.88 -19.11
C LEU A 235 -0.38 10.07 -18.29
N ASN A 236 -1.15 9.84 -17.23
CA ASN A 236 -1.64 10.91 -16.36
C ASN A 236 -0.52 11.58 -15.59
N ARG A 237 0.50 10.83 -15.16
CA ARG A 237 1.65 11.38 -14.42
C ARG A 237 2.49 12.33 -15.27
N PHE A 238 2.70 11.99 -16.54
CA PHE A 238 3.58 12.76 -17.44
C PHE A 238 2.79 13.65 -18.43
N SER A 239 1.47 13.78 -18.26
CA SER A 239 0.58 14.66 -19.00
C SER A 239 -0.18 15.58 -18.01
N PRO A 240 0.51 16.46 -17.26
CA PRO A 240 -0.11 17.23 -16.19
C PRO A 240 -1.21 18.18 -16.68
N VAL A 241 -1.07 18.73 -17.89
CA VAL A 241 -2.04 19.64 -18.51
C VAL A 241 -3.19 18.87 -19.19
N GLN A 242 -3.10 17.53 -19.28
CA GLN A 242 -4.05 16.66 -19.99
C GLN A 242 -4.35 17.11 -21.43
N ASP A 243 -3.40 17.81 -22.06
CA ASP A 243 -3.46 18.34 -23.42
C ASP A 243 -3.24 17.27 -24.52
N GLY A 244 -3.25 16.00 -24.14
CA GLY A 244 -2.95 14.88 -25.03
C GLY A 244 -1.45 14.71 -25.32
N GLN A 245 -0.58 15.53 -24.72
CA GLN A 245 0.86 15.41 -24.83
C GLN A 245 1.48 14.87 -23.54
N VAL A 246 2.61 14.18 -23.69
CA VAL A 246 3.35 13.53 -22.61
C VAL A 246 4.78 14.05 -22.62
N HIS A 247 5.26 14.51 -21.46
CA HIS A 247 6.61 15.04 -21.30
C HIS A 247 7.63 13.90 -21.13
N TRP A 248 8.12 13.36 -22.25
CA TRP A 248 9.01 12.19 -22.26
C TRP A 248 10.34 12.42 -21.55
N LYS A 249 10.84 13.66 -21.54
CA LYS A 249 12.08 14.00 -20.82
C LYS A 249 11.94 13.87 -19.31
N ALA A 250 10.76 14.20 -18.79
CA ALA A 250 10.45 14.00 -17.37
C ALA A 250 10.25 12.52 -17.04
N PHE A 251 9.65 11.75 -17.95
CA PHE A 251 9.63 10.28 -17.84
C PHE A 251 11.06 9.72 -17.73
N LEU A 252 11.99 10.12 -18.61
CA LEU A 252 13.38 9.67 -18.52
C LEU A 252 14.06 10.07 -17.21
N GLY A 253 13.86 11.31 -16.75
CA GLY A 253 14.39 11.78 -15.47
C GLY A 253 13.87 10.97 -14.29
N TRP A 254 12.59 10.57 -14.33
CA TRP A 254 11.95 9.71 -13.33
C TRP A 254 12.47 8.27 -13.36
N VAL A 255 12.67 7.68 -14.54
CA VAL A 255 13.13 6.29 -14.68
C VAL A 255 14.65 6.13 -14.43
N GLN A 256 15.43 7.15 -14.74
CA GLN A 256 16.88 7.15 -14.61
C GLN A 256 17.38 8.29 -13.69
N PRO A 257 17.01 8.31 -12.41
CA PRO A 257 17.51 9.31 -11.48
C PRO A 257 19.02 9.10 -11.26
N THR A 258 19.75 10.21 -11.12
CA THR A 258 21.19 10.17 -10.81
C THR A 258 21.42 9.51 -9.45
N LEU A 259 22.61 8.93 -9.24
CA LEU A 259 22.95 8.27 -7.96
C LEU A 259 22.81 9.23 -6.76
N MET A 260 23.13 10.50 -6.97
CA MET A 260 22.99 11.56 -5.97
C MET A 260 21.51 11.74 -5.58
N VAL A 261 20.61 11.84 -6.56
CA VAL A 261 19.16 11.94 -6.32
C VAL A 261 18.62 10.69 -5.64
N LYS A 262 19.03 9.49 -6.09
CA LYS A 262 18.61 8.22 -5.47
C LYS A 262 18.98 8.17 -3.98
N THR A 263 20.22 8.51 -3.66
CA THR A 263 20.73 8.47 -2.28
C THR A 263 20.04 9.51 -1.40
N ALA A 264 19.84 10.72 -1.91
CA ALA A 264 19.16 11.79 -1.20
C ALA A 264 17.68 11.45 -0.95
N LEU A 265 16.94 11.00 -1.97
CA LEU A 265 15.54 10.58 -1.84
C LEU A 265 15.39 9.43 -0.85
N GLU A 266 16.30 8.47 -0.84
CA GLU A 266 16.26 7.36 0.11
C GLU A 266 16.44 7.84 1.56
N ARG A 267 17.40 8.75 1.83
CA ARG A 267 17.55 9.35 3.17
C ARG A 267 16.30 10.12 3.59
N ILE A 268 15.69 10.86 2.67
CA ILE A 268 14.47 11.62 2.94
C ILE A 268 13.31 10.65 3.25
N ARG A 269 13.12 9.59 2.45
CA ARG A 269 12.10 8.55 2.68
C ARG A 269 12.28 7.87 4.02
N GLN A 270 13.51 7.48 4.38
CA GLN A 270 13.81 6.87 5.67
C GLN A 270 13.48 7.80 6.84
N PHE A 271 13.74 9.10 6.69
CA PHE A 271 13.36 10.08 7.71
C PHE A 271 11.86 10.29 7.81
N VAL A 272 11.15 10.34 6.68
CA VAL A 272 9.69 10.44 6.65
C VAL A 272 9.08 9.22 7.32
N GLU A 273 9.53 8.01 6.96
CA GLU A 273 9.05 6.77 7.55
C GLU A 273 9.34 6.69 9.06
N ARG A 274 10.56 7.03 9.46
CA ARG A 274 10.91 7.10 10.89
C ARG A 274 10.04 8.12 11.62
N SER A 275 9.81 9.29 11.04
CA SER A 275 8.98 10.33 11.66
C SER A 275 7.51 9.91 11.72
N ARG A 276 7.02 9.18 10.73
CA ARG A 276 5.67 8.66 10.71
C ARG A 276 5.46 7.58 11.78
N ILE A 277 6.40 6.65 11.93
CA ILE A 277 6.36 5.65 12.99
C ILE A 277 6.51 6.30 14.37
N THR A 278 7.58 7.07 14.57
CA THR A 278 7.98 7.55 15.91
C THR A 278 7.21 8.77 16.40
N LYS A 279 6.73 9.64 15.50
CA LYS A 279 5.98 10.87 15.85
C LYS A 279 4.51 10.83 15.40
N GLY A 280 4.14 9.88 14.54
CA GLY A 280 2.79 9.83 13.96
C GLY A 280 2.55 10.93 12.93
N LEU A 281 3.61 11.57 12.44
CA LEU A 281 3.51 12.69 11.51
C LEU A 281 3.45 12.20 10.07
N ASN A 282 2.52 12.75 9.30
CA ASN A 282 2.47 12.51 7.86
C ASN A 282 3.51 13.36 7.12
N ALA A 283 3.81 12.99 5.87
CA ALA A 283 4.75 13.75 5.04
C ALA A 283 4.34 15.23 4.91
N ASP A 284 3.05 15.53 4.76
CA ASP A 284 2.57 16.92 4.69
C ASP A 284 2.87 17.72 5.96
N GLU A 285 2.70 17.12 7.14
CA GLU A 285 3.00 17.76 8.43
C GLU A 285 4.51 17.96 8.63
N ILE A 286 5.32 16.98 8.21
CA ILE A 286 6.79 17.05 8.25
C ILE A 286 7.31 18.21 7.37
N PHE A 287 6.71 18.38 6.19
CA PHE A 287 7.09 19.39 5.21
C PHE A 287 6.23 20.67 5.25
N SER A 288 5.41 20.85 6.29
CA SER A 288 4.53 22.01 6.47
C SER A 288 5.26 23.36 6.50
N GLY A 289 6.54 23.35 6.88
CA GLY A 289 7.41 24.55 6.84
C GLY A 289 7.84 24.98 5.44
N ILE A 290 7.47 24.23 4.39
CA ILE A 290 7.71 24.60 2.99
C ILE A 290 6.45 25.26 2.42
N ASN A 291 6.65 26.34 1.68
CA ASN A 291 5.59 26.98 0.88
C ASN A 291 4.93 25.98 -0.08
N ASP A 292 3.65 26.20 -0.42
CA ASP A 292 2.90 25.33 -1.33
C ASP A 292 3.57 25.22 -2.71
N HIS A 293 4.25 26.28 -3.13
CA HIS A 293 5.18 26.30 -4.25
C HIS A 293 6.53 26.81 -3.75
N PHE A 294 7.60 26.08 -4.03
CA PHE A 294 8.92 26.39 -3.52
C PHE A 294 9.98 26.34 -4.63
N THR A 295 11.04 27.10 -4.44
CA THR A 295 12.24 27.08 -5.29
C THR A 295 13.32 26.18 -4.69
N ALA A 296 14.37 25.87 -5.46
CA ALA A 296 15.52 25.14 -4.94
C ALA A 296 16.14 25.81 -3.70
N GLN A 297 16.19 27.15 -3.68
CA GLN A 297 16.76 27.91 -2.57
C GLN A 297 15.90 27.82 -1.30
N ASP A 298 14.57 27.84 -1.46
CA ASP A 298 13.63 27.67 -0.35
C ASP A 298 13.79 26.26 0.24
N LEU A 299 13.87 25.23 -0.62
CA LEU A 299 14.05 23.85 -0.18
C LEU A 299 15.34 23.66 0.63
N VAL A 300 16.46 24.19 0.13
CA VAL A 300 17.75 24.12 0.83
C VAL A 300 17.70 24.86 2.17
N SER A 301 17.12 26.06 2.20
CA SER A 301 17.04 26.88 3.42
C SER A 301 16.19 26.20 4.49
N THR A 302 15.04 25.66 4.10
CA THR A 302 14.13 24.95 5.00
C THR A 302 14.70 23.60 5.42
N SER A 303 15.52 22.95 4.58
CA SER A 303 16.10 21.64 4.90
C SER A 303 17.02 21.61 6.12
N ALA A 304 17.60 22.76 6.49
CA ALA A 304 18.48 22.88 7.65
C ALA A 304 17.79 22.47 8.95
N GLN A 305 16.47 22.65 9.04
CA GLN A 305 15.71 22.31 10.25
C GLN A 305 15.52 20.80 10.46
N TRP A 306 15.58 20.00 9.38
CA TRP A 306 15.30 18.56 9.45
C TRP A 306 16.53 17.71 9.78
N GLN A 307 17.73 18.28 9.72
CA GLN A 307 19.00 17.62 10.08
C GLN A 307 19.19 16.23 9.41
N LEU A 308 18.80 16.14 8.14
CA LEU A 308 18.75 14.91 7.35
C LEU A 308 20.12 14.38 6.89
N GLY A 309 21.20 15.16 7.07
CA GLY A 309 22.51 14.83 6.52
C GLY A 309 22.55 14.87 4.99
N VAL A 310 21.62 15.60 4.36
CA VAL A 310 21.57 15.84 2.91
C VAL A 310 22.19 17.20 2.61
N THR A 311 23.12 17.26 1.65
CA THR A 311 23.85 18.50 1.30
C THR A 311 22.99 19.44 0.45
N ALA A 312 23.38 20.71 0.34
CA ALA A 312 22.69 21.69 -0.50
C ALA A 312 22.66 21.27 -1.99
N ASP A 313 23.75 20.66 -2.47
CA ASP A 313 23.86 20.16 -3.85
C ASP A 313 22.92 18.96 -4.08
N GLU A 314 22.80 18.06 -3.10
CA GLU A 314 21.87 16.93 -3.13
C GLU A 314 20.42 17.43 -3.17
N TRP A 315 20.05 18.42 -2.33
CA TRP A 315 18.72 19.04 -2.36
C TRP A 315 18.40 19.74 -3.67
N THR A 316 19.38 20.45 -4.25
CA THR A 316 19.23 21.11 -5.55
C THR A 316 19.01 20.07 -6.65
N ALA A 317 19.69 18.93 -6.60
CA ALA A 317 19.46 17.86 -7.56
C ALA A 317 18.12 17.16 -7.36
N VAL A 318 17.67 16.97 -6.12
CA VAL A 318 16.31 16.49 -5.82
C VAL A 318 15.29 17.48 -6.37
N PHE A 319 15.47 18.79 -6.17
CA PHE A 319 14.60 19.83 -6.73
C PHE A 319 14.51 19.71 -8.26
N ASN A 320 15.65 19.66 -8.95
CA ASN A 320 15.69 19.52 -10.41
C ASN A 320 15.08 18.20 -10.91
N HIS A 321 15.02 17.18 -10.06
CA HIS A 321 14.34 15.93 -10.37
C HIS A 321 12.82 16.01 -10.17
N LEU A 322 12.36 16.85 -9.24
CA LEU A 322 10.94 17.11 -8.99
C LEU A 322 10.34 18.12 -9.99
N ASP A 323 11.13 19.11 -10.41
CA ASP A 323 10.79 20.14 -11.40
C ASP A 323 10.71 19.55 -12.82
N VAL A 324 9.66 18.75 -13.04
CA VAL A 324 9.40 17.98 -14.26
C VAL A 324 9.12 18.89 -15.46
N ASP A 325 8.45 20.02 -15.22
CA ASP A 325 8.07 21.00 -16.24
C ASP A 325 9.10 22.11 -16.45
N GLY A 326 10.06 22.26 -15.53
CA GLY A 326 11.19 23.17 -15.65
C GLY A 326 10.79 24.63 -15.43
N PHE A 327 9.70 24.88 -14.72
CA PHE A 327 9.28 26.25 -14.37
C PHE A 327 10.10 26.85 -13.23
N GLY A 328 11.01 26.08 -12.60
CA GLY A 328 11.83 26.56 -11.50
C GLY A 328 11.06 26.69 -10.19
N SER A 329 9.87 26.08 -10.12
CA SER A 329 8.99 26.06 -8.96
C SER A 329 8.29 24.70 -8.89
N VAL A 330 8.35 24.05 -7.73
CA VAL A 330 7.77 22.72 -7.50
C VAL A 330 6.66 22.83 -6.47
N ALA A 331 5.55 22.12 -6.68
CA ALA A 331 4.48 22.08 -5.69
C ALA A 331 4.85 21.17 -4.51
N ARG A 332 4.48 21.54 -3.28
CA ARG A 332 4.70 20.70 -2.08
C ARG A 332 4.11 19.29 -2.24
N SER A 333 2.95 19.20 -2.90
CA SER A 333 2.29 17.94 -3.23
C SER A 333 3.14 17.00 -4.10
N GLU A 334 4.00 17.54 -4.97
CA GLU A 334 4.91 16.75 -5.80
C GLU A 334 6.05 16.17 -4.96
N LEU A 335 6.65 16.98 -4.07
CA LEU A 335 7.63 16.48 -3.11
C LEU A 335 7.03 15.34 -2.28
N ILE A 336 5.85 15.57 -1.68
CA ILE A 336 5.12 14.58 -0.88
C ILE A 336 4.87 13.30 -1.69
N LYS A 337 4.52 13.40 -2.97
CA LYS A 337 4.32 12.22 -3.83
C LYS A 337 5.59 11.38 -4.02
N TYR A 338 6.77 11.99 -3.95
CA TYR A 338 8.05 11.28 -4.10
C TYR A 338 8.61 10.70 -2.80
N VAL A 339 8.33 11.36 -1.67
CA VAL A 339 8.92 11.05 -0.36
C VAL A 339 7.95 10.43 0.64
N GLY A 340 6.66 10.70 0.50
CA GLY A 340 5.60 10.07 1.27
C GLY A 340 5.31 8.65 0.79
N SER A 341 4.44 7.94 1.50
CA SER A 341 3.99 6.63 1.06
C SER A 341 3.21 6.75 -0.24
N LYS A 342 3.85 6.29 -1.30
CA LYS A 342 3.16 6.01 -2.54
C LYS A 342 2.15 4.92 -2.28
N ARG A 343 1.00 5.02 -2.93
CA ARG A 343 0.13 3.85 -3.06
C ARG A 343 0.95 2.72 -3.66
N PHE A 344 0.77 1.52 -3.13
CA PHE A 344 1.63 0.39 -3.41
C PHE A 344 1.76 0.12 -4.91
N TYR A 345 0.64 0.17 -5.63
CA TYR A 345 0.63 -0.03 -7.08
C TYR A 345 1.51 0.98 -7.84
N GLU A 346 1.61 2.24 -7.38
CA GLU A 346 2.48 3.25 -8.02
C GLU A 346 3.96 2.94 -7.78
N ALA A 347 4.30 2.45 -6.58
CA ALA A 347 5.66 2.04 -6.25
C ALA A 347 6.08 0.79 -7.04
N GLN A 348 5.17 -0.18 -7.21
CA GLN A 348 5.39 -1.38 -8.01
C GLN A 348 5.57 -1.04 -9.49
N LEU A 349 4.73 -0.15 -10.04
CA LEU A 349 4.86 0.37 -11.39
C LEU A 349 6.21 1.08 -11.61
N GLU A 350 6.62 1.93 -10.66
CA GLU A 350 7.94 2.58 -10.70
C GLU A 350 9.07 1.56 -10.73
N ALA A 351 9.09 0.62 -9.78
CA ALA A 351 10.13 -0.40 -9.70
C ALA A 351 10.23 -1.23 -10.98
N LYS A 352 9.08 -1.60 -11.54
CA LYS A 352 8.98 -2.36 -12.79
C LYS A 352 9.52 -1.60 -13.99
N VAL A 353 9.10 -0.35 -14.17
CA VAL A 353 9.56 0.47 -15.30
C VAL A 353 11.06 0.78 -15.17
N VAL A 354 11.50 1.09 -13.95
CA VAL A 354 12.90 1.36 -13.63
C VAL A 354 13.79 0.15 -13.87
N ALA A 355 13.40 -1.04 -13.40
CA ALA A 355 14.17 -2.27 -13.58
C ALA A 355 14.31 -2.62 -15.07
N HIS A 356 13.21 -2.55 -15.84
CA HIS A 356 13.22 -2.85 -17.27
C HIS A 356 14.12 -1.90 -18.06
N VAL A 357 14.01 -0.59 -17.79
CA VAL A 357 14.82 0.42 -18.47
C VAL A 357 16.29 0.39 -18.05
N GLN A 358 16.60 0.02 -16.80
CA GLN A 358 17.99 -0.19 -16.35
C GLN A 358 18.64 -1.41 -17.02
N GLY A 359 17.83 -2.40 -17.44
CA GLY A 359 18.31 -3.55 -18.23
C GLY A 359 18.70 -3.19 -19.66
N LEU A 360 18.29 -2.03 -20.17
CA LEU A 360 18.62 -1.56 -21.51
C LEU A 360 19.94 -0.80 -21.56
N ARG A 361 20.52 -0.67 -22.75
CA ARG A 361 21.73 0.13 -22.93
C ARG A 361 21.44 1.61 -22.61
N PRO A 362 22.37 2.29 -21.91
CA PRO A 362 22.23 3.72 -21.64
C PRO A 362 21.98 4.51 -22.93
N GLY A 363 21.03 5.44 -22.90
CA GLY A 363 20.68 6.27 -24.05
C GLY A 363 19.76 5.63 -25.09
N THR A 364 19.48 4.31 -25.03
CA THR A 364 18.54 3.68 -25.97
C THR A 364 17.14 4.26 -25.85
N VAL A 365 16.63 4.38 -24.63
CA VAL A 365 15.29 4.93 -24.38
C VAL A 365 15.20 6.39 -24.82
N GLN A 366 16.27 7.17 -24.59
CA GLN A 366 16.35 8.56 -25.04
C GLN A 366 16.30 8.66 -26.57
N ALA A 367 17.09 7.86 -27.27
CA ALA A 367 17.13 7.87 -28.74
C ALA A 367 15.77 7.51 -29.37
N LEU A 368 15.01 6.59 -28.75
CA LEU A 368 13.66 6.23 -29.22
C LEU A 368 12.68 7.40 -29.08
N PHE A 369 12.70 8.11 -27.94
CA PHE A 369 11.85 9.29 -27.78
C PHE A 369 12.28 10.47 -28.66
N GLU A 370 13.58 10.68 -28.86
CA GLU A 370 14.10 11.72 -29.76
C GLU A 370 13.74 11.44 -31.23
N ALA A 371 13.66 10.17 -31.64
CA ALA A 371 13.22 9.81 -32.98
C ALA A 371 11.74 10.14 -33.25
N GLU A 372 10.89 10.05 -32.21
CA GLU A 372 9.46 10.36 -32.30
C GLU A 372 9.14 11.85 -32.07
N ASP A 373 10.00 12.57 -31.36
CA ASP A 373 9.89 14.02 -31.13
C ASP A 373 10.53 14.82 -32.28
N THR A 374 9.91 14.76 -33.45
CA THR A 374 10.40 15.45 -34.66
C THR A 374 10.53 16.97 -34.52
N GLN A 375 9.85 17.56 -33.53
CA GLN A 375 9.84 19.01 -33.25
C GLN A 375 10.88 19.42 -32.20
N GLY A 376 11.55 18.46 -31.53
CA GLY A 376 12.45 18.72 -30.40
C GLY A 376 11.77 19.39 -29.22
N SER A 377 10.45 19.21 -29.11
CA SER A 377 9.57 19.89 -28.16
C SER A 377 9.65 19.33 -26.74
N ARG A 378 10.38 18.22 -26.56
CA ARG A 378 10.47 17.40 -25.34
C ARG A 378 9.13 16.77 -24.95
N ARG A 379 8.18 16.76 -25.88
CA ARG A 379 6.82 16.27 -25.72
C ARG A 379 6.46 15.36 -26.89
N VAL A 380 5.73 14.29 -26.59
CA VAL A 380 5.21 13.34 -27.58
C VAL A 380 3.72 13.12 -27.34
N THR A 381 2.99 12.71 -28.37
CA THR A 381 1.57 12.36 -28.19
C THR A 381 1.41 11.09 -27.34
N ARG A 382 0.22 10.89 -26.73
CA ARG A 382 -0.07 9.67 -25.96
C ARG A 382 0.16 8.38 -26.76
N GLU A 383 -0.16 8.37 -28.04
CA GLU A 383 0.02 7.20 -28.91
C GLU A 383 1.50 6.94 -29.24
N GLN A 384 2.28 8.00 -29.50
CA GLN A 384 3.74 7.86 -29.65
C GLN A 384 4.40 7.37 -28.36
N PHE A 385 3.94 7.85 -27.20
CA PHE A 385 4.44 7.37 -25.91
C PHE A 385 4.19 5.87 -25.74
N LYS A 386 2.97 5.38 -26.04
CA LYS A 386 2.65 3.94 -26.02
C LYS A 386 3.48 3.14 -27.03
N LEU A 387 3.73 3.69 -28.21
CA LEU A 387 4.57 3.07 -29.23
C LEU A 387 6.00 2.86 -28.71
N VAL A 388 6.58 3.90 -28.11
CA VAL A 388 7.92 3.83 -27.52
C VAL A 388 7.96 2.82 -26.37
N LEU A 389 6.95 2.76 -25.50
CA LEU A 389 6.86 1.71 -24.46
C LEU A 389 6.88 0.29 -25.05
N LYS A 390 6.17 0.05 -26.17
CA LYS A 390 6.23 -1.22 -26.90
C LYS A 390 7.61 -1.50 -27.49
N GLN A 391 8.27 -0.49 -28.06
CA GLN A 391 9.62 -0.60 -28.64
C GLN A 391 10.70 -0.85 -27.57
N ILE A 392 10.52 -0.33 -26.35
CA ILE A 392 11.33 -0.60 -25.16
C ILE A 392 11.18 -2.06 -24.68
N GLY A 393 10.14 -2.76 -25.13
CA GLY A 393 9.92 -4.18 -24.85
C GLY A 393 8.74 -4.48 -23.92
N PHE A 394 7.95 -3.47 -23.52
CA PHE A 394 6.75 -3.73 -22.72
C PHE A 394 5.62 -4.33 -23.55
N LYS A 395 5.02 -5.40 -23.04
CA LYS A 395 3.74 -5.92 -23.56
C LYS A 395 2.60 -5.12 -22.93
N LEU A 396 1.91 -4.31 -23.72
CA LEU A 396 0.75 -3.55 -23.23
C LEU A 396 -0.49 -4.45 -23.31
N PHE A 397 -1.09 -4.77 -22.16
CA PHE A 397 -2.35 -5.51 -22.08
C PHE A 397 -3.51 -4.53 -21.95
N GLU A 398 -4.46 -4.62 -22.87
CA GLU A 398 -5.79 -4.05 -22.68
C GLU A 398 -6.54 -4.96 -21.72
N GLU A 399 -7.07 -4.39 -20.65
CA GLU A 399 -7.86 -5.14 -19.68
C GLU A 399 -9.12 -5.66 -20.40
N PRO A 400 -9.46 -6.96 -20.34
CA PRO A 400 -10.81 -7.37 -20.70
C PRO A 400 -11.76 -6.66 -19.73
N ASP A 401 -12.86 -6.09 -20.24
CA ASP A 401 -13.86 -5.33 -19.47
C ASP A 401 -14.06 -5.97 -18.09
N ARG A 402 -13.52 -5.34 -17.04
CA ARG A 402 -13.88 -5.71 -15.68
C ARG A 402 -15.38 -5.43 -15.54
N PRO A 403 -16.21 -6.38 -15.09
CA PRO A 403 -17.53 -6.01 -14.60
C PRO A 403 -17.33 -4.98 -13.48
N ALA A 404 -17.98 -3.83 -13.63
CA ALA A 404 -17.83 -2.65 -12.79
C ALA A 404 -17.81 -3.00 -11.29
N LEU A 405 -16.61 -3.09 -10.70
CA LEU A 405 -16.42 -3.10 -9.27
C LEU A 405 -16.02 -1.68 -8.84
N LEU A 406 -17.04 -0.97 -8.38
CA LEU A 406 -17.02 0.06 -7.33
C LEU A 406 -16.04 1.23 -7.55
N GLN A 407 -16.47 2.19 -8.36
CA GLN A 407 -16.18 3.60 -8.08
C GLN A 407 -16.86 3.95 -6.75
N VAL A 408 -16.08 4.09 -5.69
CA VAL A 408 -16.54 4.69 -4.43
C VAL A 408 -16.62 6.20 -4.67
N PRO A 409 -17.80 6.83 -4.62
CA PRO A 409 -17.88 8.28 -4.71
C PRO A 409 -17.34 8.90 -3.42
N ASP A 410 -16.37 9.77 -3.58
CA ASP A 410 -15.83 10.65 -2.54
C ASP A 410 -16.99 11.45 -1.92
N ARG A 411 -17.45 11.06 -0.72
CA ARG A 411 -18.44 11.83 0.04
C ARG A 411 -17.80 12.31 1.33
N ARG A 412 -17.47 13.60 1.31
CA ARG A 412 -17.12 14.41 2.47
C ARG A 412 -18.14 14.18 3.58
N TYR A 413 -17.62 13.79 4.74
CA TYR A 413 -18.26 13.95 6.03
C TYR A 413 -18.48 15.45 6.28
N ASP A 414 -19.73 15.90 6.31
CA ASP A 414 -20.15 17.07 7.07
C ASP A 414 -21.23 16.59 8.05
N GLY A 415 -21.00 16.87 9.34
CA GLY A 415 -21.73 16.27 10.44
C GLY A 415 -23.05 16.95 10.84
N ALA A 416 -23.76 16.22 11.71
CA ALA A 416 -24.80 16.63 12.66
C ALA A 416 -26.28 16.48 12.19
N PRO A 417 -27.24 16.25 13.11
CA PRO A 417 -27.86 14.94 13.27
C PRO A 417 -29.39 14.93 13.11
N ALA A 418 -29.94 13.72 13.20
CA ALA A 418 -31.31 13.26 13.06
C ALA A 418 -32.45 14.12 13.63
N SER A 419 -33.52 14.21 12.84
CA SER A 419 -34.90 14.09 13.32
C SER A 419 -35.82 13.65 12.16
N SER A 420 -36.43 12.47 12.29
CA SER A 420 -37.54 11.96 11.46
C SER A 420 -38.89 12.20 12.17
N PRO A 421 -40.07 11.75 11.66
CA PRO A 421 -40.52 11.41 10.29
C PRO A 421 -41.91 12.04 9.96
N LEU A 422 -42.52 11.58 8.84
CA LEU A 422 -43.93 11.70 8.37
C LEU A 422 -44.13 12.84 7.34
N GLY A 423 -44.72 12.66 6.16
CA GLY A 423 -45.35 11.53 5.50
C GLY A 423 -46.20 12.06 4.32
N ALA A 424 -46.31 11.25 3.27
CA ALA A 424 -47.37 11.20 2.24
C ALA A 424 -47.47 12.28 1.11
N ASP A 425 -47.67 11.71 -0.09
CA ASP A 425 -48.46 12.17 -1.25
C ASP A 425 -47.89 13.14 -2.30
N SER A 426 -47.27 12.52 -3.33
CA SER A 426 -47.60 12.52 -4.78
C SER A 426 -48.03 13.82 -5.54
N PRO A 427 -48.20 13.83 -6.89
CA PRO A 427 -47.18 14.35 -7.82
C PRO A 427 -47.74 15.39 -8.83
N LEU A 428 -46.94 16.36 -9.31
CA LEU A 428 -47.34 17.12 -10.51
C LEU A 428 -46.16 17.51 -11.42
N ASP A 429 -46.40 17.18 -12.69
CA ASP A 429 -45.77 17.59 -13.94
C ASP A 429 -45.55 19.12 -14.07
N LEU A 430 -44.46 19.55 -14.75
CA LEU A 430 -44.47 20.53 -15.87
C LEU A 430 -43.06 21.07 -16.22
N ARG A 431 -42.58 20.61 -17.39
CA ARG A 431 -41.88 21.32 -18.47
C ARG A 431 -41.23 22.71 -18.23
N ARG A 432 -39.92 22.75 -18.54
CA ARG A 432 -39.12 23.79 -19.25
C ARG A 432 -39.54 25.26 -19.12
N GLU A 433 -38.69 26.07 -18.49
CA GLU A 433 -38.44 27.46 -18.90
C GLU A 433 -36.95 27.82 -18.74
N THR A 434 -36.42 28.46 -19.79
CA THR A 434 -35.08 29.02 -19.95
C THR A 434 -34.96 30.32 -19.16
N GLU A 435 -33.99 30.41 -18.25
CA GLU A 435 -33.67 31.65 -17.52
C GLU A 435 -33.05 32.69 -18.47
N VAL A 436 -33.79 33.78 -18.67
CA VAL A 436 -33.29 35.05 -19.20
C VAL A 436 -32.77 35.84 -17.99
N LEU A 437 -31.47 36.12 -17.96
CA LEU A 437 -30.85 36.93 -16.92
C LEU A 437 -31.32 38.39 -17.01
N ASP A 438 -31.67 38.93 -15.84
CA ASP A 438 -32.24 40.26 -15.63
C ASP A 438 -31.20 41.38 -15.89
N PRO A 439 -31.48 42.34 -16.79
CA PRO A 439 -30.55 43.43 -17.15
C PRO A 439 -30.20 44.40 -16.01
N GLU A 440 -30.87 44.34 -14.86
CA GLU A 440 -30.48 45.10 -13.67
C GLU A 440 -29.22 44.53 -12.97
N TYR A 441 -28.93 43.22 -13.12
CA TYR A 441 -27.74 42.58 -12.55
C TYR A 441 -26.44 42.96 -13.28
N GLU A 442 -26.51 43.16 -14.61
CA GLU A 442 -25.37 43.63 -15.40
C GLU A 442 -25.01 45.10 -15.12
N GLN A 443 -25.98 45.94 -14.76
CA GLN A 443 -25.72 47.34 -14.38
C GLN A 443 -25.08 47.44 -12.99
N ALA A 444 -25.42 46.54 -12.06
CA ALA A 444 -24.79 46.48 -10.74
C ALA A 444 -23.33 45.99 -10.79
N MET A 445 -22.98 45.11 -11.74
CA MET A 445 -21.60 44.63 -11.94
C MET A 445 -20.69 45.66 -12.63
N ARG A 446 -21.24 46.56 -13.47
CA ARG A 446 -20.47 47.65 -14.08
C ARG A 446 -20.19 48.79 -13.10
N ALA A 447 -21.11 49.10 -12.19
CA ALA A 447 -20.90 50.16 -11.19
C ALA A 447 -19.86 49.80 -10.11
N ARG A 448 -19.54 48.52 -9.90
CA ARG A 448 -18.48 48.06 -8.97
C ARG A 448 -17.08 48.03 -9.58
N LYS A 449 -16.95 48.14 -10.90
CA LYS A 449 -15.66 48.07 -11.60
C LYS A 449 -14.99 49.44 -11.80
N ASP A 450 -15.71 50.53 -11.55
CA ASP A 450 -15.22 51.91 -11.71
C ASP A 450 -14.90 52.60 -10.36
N SER A 451 -14.81 51.85 -9.25
CA SER A 451 -14.42 52.39 -7.93
C SER A 451 -13.27 51.65 -7.22
N GLU A 452 -12.44 50.91 -7.95
CA GLU A 452 -11.14 50.40 -7.47
C GLU A 452 -9.99 50.87 -8.38
#